data_AF-A0A914Q1U8-F1
#
_entry.id   AF-A0A914Q1U8-F1
#
_cell.length_a   1.000
_cell.length_b   1.000
_cell.length_c   1.000
_cell.angle_alpha   90.00
_cell.angle_beta   90.00
_cell.angle_gamma   90.00
#
_symmetry.space_group_name_H-M   'P 1'
#
loop_
_entity.id
_entity.type
_entity.pdbx_description
1 polymer ?
#
loop_
_entity_poly.entity_id
_entity_poly.type
_entity_poly.pdbx_seq_one_letter_code
_entity_poly.pdbx_strand_id
1 'polypeptide(L)'
;MLDKVVEELKQFVKDKHLLVRKLAIRGYTAIGTLASSMPNGNIIAQKYAQIAFEAALNGLDDAYDRKDEIAAESICALDSIVIIVEKEFIERFLSNLLLKLRPCFEKENPCLRAVAFSLFGKLGSMIGDSEIFKQNIHENIVSILLHLNDEDDLVKLVCEFCWVMTEHENQVFIGNTFFDMKQDSEK
;
A
#
# COMPACT_ATOMS: atom_id res chain seq x y z
N MET A 1 0.58 18.46 -22.45
CA MET A 1 -0.26 17.27 -22.69
C MET A 1 -0.58 16.54 -21.39
N LEU A 2 0.42 16.13 -20.60
CA LEU A 2 0.20 15.42 -19.32
C LEU A 2 -0.65 16.22 -18.32
N ASP A 3 -0.45 17.54 -18.21
CA ASP A 3 -1.29 18.42 -17.40
C ASP A 3 -2.79 18.24 -17.65
N LYS A 4 -3.18 18.25 -18.94
CA LYS A 4 -4.57 18.09 -19.32
C LYS A 4 -5.09 16.72 -18.92
N VAL A 5 -4.31 15.66 -19.12
CA VAL A 5 -4.70 14.30 -18.74
C VAL A 5 -4.93 14.22 -17.23
N VAL A 6 -4.02 14.75 -16.41
CA VAL A 6 -4.15 14.72 -14.94
C VAL A 6 -5.40 15.49 -14.48
N GLU A 7 -5.69 16.64 -15.08
CA GLU A 7 -6.91 17.40 -14.76
C GLU A 7 -8.20 16.65 -15.13
N GLU A 8 -8.24 15.95 -16.26
CA GLU A 8 -9.39 15.12 -16.64
C GLU A 8 -9.54 13.91 -15.69
N LEU A 9 -8.44 13.22 -15.34
CA LEU A 9 -8.46 12.11 -14.38
C LEU A 9 -9.03 12.55 -13.03
N LYS A 10 -8.69 13.75 -12.57
CA LYS A 10 -9.21 14.33 -11.32
C LYS A 10 -10.72 14.54 -11.33
N GLN A 11 -11.32 14.76 -12.50
CA GLN A 11 -12.78 14.80 -12.63
C GLN A 11 -13.37 13.39 -12.67
N PHE A 12 -12.74 12.48 -13.42
CA PHE A 12 -13.24 11.13 -13.63
C PHE A 12 -13.20 10.23 -12.38
N VAL A 13 -12.36 10.50 -11.39
CA VAL A 13 -12.43 9.80 -10.09
C VAL A 13 -13.74 10.05 -9.33
N LYS A 14 -14.56 11.02 -9.74
CA LYS A 14 -15.89 11.30 -9.16
C LYS A 14 -17.04 10.89 -10.08
N ASP A 15 -16.77 10.16 -11.16
CA ASP A 15 -17.80 9.79 -12.12
C ASP A 15 -18.83 8.83 -11.51
N LYS A 16 -20.09 8.91 -11.99
CA LYS A 16 -21.17 8.02 -11.54
C LYS A 16 -20.90 6.55 -11.88
N HIS A 17 -20.18 6.27 -12.97
CA HIS A 17 -19.87 4.93 -13.42
C HIS A 17 -18.57 4.42 -12.80
N LEU A 18 -18.68 3.27 -12.12
CA LEU A 18 -17.54 2.59 -11.48
C LEU A 18 -16.38 2.37 -12.46
N LEU A 19 -16.67 1.94 -13.69
CA LEU A 19 -15.63 1.69 -14.70
C LEU A 19 -14.82 2.96 -15.03
N VAL A 20 -15.47 4.12 -15.10
CA VAL A 20 -14.79 5.40 -15.37
C VAL A 20 -13.88 5.77 -14.20
N ARG A 21 -14.38 5.65 -12.96
CA ARG A 21 -13.56 5.88 -11.76
C ARG A 21 -12.36 4.94 -11.68
N LYS A 22 -12.58 3.64 -11.92
CA LYS A 22 -11.54 2.62 -11.96
C LYS A 22 -10.45 2.96 -12.99
N LEU A 23 -10.84 3.27 -14.23
CA LEU A 23 -9.90 3.64 -15.29
C LEU A 23 -9.17 4.95 -14.96
N ALA A 24 -9.83 5.89 -14.27
CA ALA A 24 -9.19 7.11 -13.82
C ALA A 24 -8.10 6.85 -12.78
N ILE A 25 -8.39 6.02 -11.77
CA ILE A 25 -7.42 5.59 -10.76
C ILE A 25 -6.25 4.83 -11.40
N ARG A 26 -6.54 3.87 -12.28
CA ARG A 26 -5.51 3.17 -13.05
C ARG A 26 -4.65 4.14 -13.86
N GLY A 27 -5.23 5.20 -14.42
CA GLY A 27 -4.49 6.23 -15.14
C GLY A 27 -3.38 6.89 -14.30
N TYR A 28 -3.57 7.04 -12.99
CA TYR A 28 -2.55 7.61 -12.10
C TYR A 28 -1.31 6.71 -11.94
N THR A 29 -1.41 5.39 -12.15
CA THR A 29 -0.25 4.47 -12.19
C THR A 29 0.79 4.88 -13.25
N ALA A 30 0.34 5.54 -14.33
CA ALA A 30 1.21 6.01 -15.39
C ALA A 30 2.20 7.07 -14.90
N ILE A 31 1.88 7.82 -13.84
CA ILE A 31 2.77 8.84 -13.28
C ILE A 31 4.02 8.18 -12.69
N GLY A 32 3.85 7.13 -11.87
CA GLY A 32 4.96 6.35 -11.33
C GLY A 32 5.84 5.75 -12.42
N THR A 33 5.20 5.16 -13.44
CA THR A 33 5.89 4.56 -14.59
C THR A 33 6.69 5.58 -15.38
N LEU A 34 6.08 6.72 -15.72
CA LEU A 34 6.72 7.78 -16.49
C LEU A 34 7.85 8.45 -15.70
N ALA A 35 7.63 8.73 -14.42
CA ALA A 35 8.64 9.34 -13.56
C ALA A 35 9.84 8.41 -13.32
N SER A 36 9.64 7.09 -13.30
CA SER A 36 10.76 6.13 -13.16
C SER A 36 11.53 5.91 -14.46
N SER A 37 10.87 6.04 -15.62
CA SER A 37 11.43 5.63 -16.91
C SER A 37 11.99 6.77 -17.76
N MET A 38 11.66 8.03 -17.43
CA MET A 38 12.02 9.20 -18.23
C MET A 38 13.22 9.97 -17.67
N PRO A 39 14.08 10.55 -18.53
CA PRO A 39 15.23 11.36 -18.08
C PRO A 39 14.87 12.57 -17.21
N ASN A 40 13.66 13.12 -17.37
CA ASN A 40 13.10 14.24 -16.59
C ASN A 40 12.01 13.79 -15.61
N GLY A 41 12.06 12.53 -15.18
CA GLY A 41 11.03 11.92 -14.35
C GLY A 41 10.88 12.55 -12.97
N ASN A 42 11.95 13.12 -12.42
CA ASN A 42 11.90 13.91 -11.18
C ASN A 42 10.95 15.12 -11.27
N ILE A 43 10.88 15.80 -12.42
CA ILE A 43 9.95 16.92 -12.65
C ILE A 43 8.50 16.40 -12.65
N ILE A 44 8.27 15.22 -13.23
CA ILE A 44 6.95 14.57 -13.23
C ILE A 44 6.55 14.20 -11.80
N ALA A 45 7.44 13.58 -11.03
CA ALA A 45 7.21 13.22 -9.64
C ALA A 45 6.86 14.46 -8.79
N GLN A 46 7.70 15.51 -8.85
CA GLN A 46 7.47 16.75 -8.10
C GLN A 46 6.12 17.40 -8.42
N LYS A 47 5.67 17.34 -9.68
CA LYS A 47 4.46 18.02 -10.11
C LYS A 47 3.17 17.22 -9.85
N TYR A 48 3.21 15.90 -9.99
CA TYR A 48 1.98 15.09 -10.03
C TYR A 48 1.88 14.00 -8.95
N ALA A 49 2.96 13.65 -8.25
CA ALA A 49 2.93 12.55 -7.28
C ALA A 49 1.90 12.79 -6.17
N GLN A 50 1.79 14.02 -5.64
CA GLN A 50 0.83 14.32 -4.58
C GLN A 50 -0.62 14.11 -5.03
N ILE A 51 -1.00 14.66 -6.19
CA ILE A 51 -2.38 14.54 -6.71
C ILE A 51 -2.70 13.06 -6.99
N ALA A 52 -1.75 12.33 -7.57
CA ALA A 52 -1.90 10.92 -7.86
C ALA A 52 -2.06 10.08 -6.59
N PHE A 53 -1.26 10.39 -5.58
CA PHE A 53 -1.24 9.68 -4.30
C PHE A 53 -2.55 9.92 -3.55
N GLU A 54 -2.99 11.18 -3.43
CA GLU A 54 -4.26 11.52 -2.78
C GLU A 54 -5.46 10.92 -3.52
N ALA A 55 -5.46 10.93 -4.85
CA ALA A 55 -6.51 10.30 -5.65
C ALA A 55 -6.58 8.78 -5.39
N ALA A 56 -5.43 8.10 -5.42
CA ALA A 56 -5.34 6.67 -5.16
C ALA A 56 -5.73 6.32 -3.71
N LEU A 57 -5.24 7.09 -2.73
CA LEU A 57 -5.57 6.93 -1.31
C LEU A 57 -7.06 7.12 -1.03
N ASN A 58 -7.73 8.03 -1.75
CA ASN A 58 -9.19 8.20 -1.66
C ASN A 58 -9.96 7.09 -2.36
N GLY A 59 -9.40 6.48 -3.42
CA GLY A 59 -10.03 5.34 -4.10
C GLY A 59 -10.13 4.08 -3.23
N LEU A 60 -9.32 3.95 -2.18
CA LEU A 60 -9.47 2.88 -1.17
C LEU A 60 -10.79 2.98 -0.39
N ASP A 61 -11.41 4.17 -0.33
CA ASP A 61 -12.69 4.42 0.36
C ASP A 61 -13.87 4.56 -0.62
N ASP A 62 -13.77 4.04 -1.84
CA ASP A 62 -14.86 4.16 -2.82
C ASP A 62 -16.12 3.40 -2.35
N ALA A 63 -17.15 4.16 -1.97
CA ALA A 63 -18.36 3.64 -1.34
C ALA A 63 -19.18 2.65 -2.21
N TYR A 64 -18.90 2.57 -3.51
CA TYR A 64 -19.65 1.71 -4.44
C TYR A 64 -18.78 0.65 -5.11
N ASP A 65 -17.56 0.41 -4.60
CA ASP A 65 -16.63 -0.58 -5.14
C ASP A 65 -16.91 -2.01 -4.63
N ARG A 66 -17.98 -2.63 -5.14
CA ARG A 66 -18.47 -3.93 -4.65
C ARG A 66 -17.53 -5.11 -4.89
N LYS A 67 -16.53 -4.97 -5.76
CA LYS A 67 -15.59 -6.04 -6.15
C LYS A 67 -14.14 -5.68 -5.85
N ASP A 68 -13.95 -4.61 -5.08
CA ASP A 68 -12.65 -4.06 -4.74
C ASP A 68 -11.77 -3.77 -5.99
N GLU A 69 -12.40 -3.41 -7.12
CA GLU A 69 -11.72 -3.15 -8.38
C GLU A 69 -11.03 -1.78 -8.38
N ILE A 70 -11.66 -0.78 -7.73
CA ILE A 70 -11.05 0.54 -7.53
C ILE A 70 -9.96 0.42 -6.47
N ALA A 71 -10.21 -0.32 -5.38
CA ALA A 71 -9.21 -0.55 -4.34
C ALA A 71 -7.94 -1.21 -4.91
N ALA A 72 -8.06 -2.23 -5.77
CA ALA A 72 -6.90 -2.87 -6.40
C ALA A 72 -6.09 -1.90 -7.28
N GLU A 73 -6.77 -1.12 -8.13
CA GLU A 73 -6.09 -0.12 -8.96
C GLU A 73 -5.49 1.02 -8.11
N SER A 74 -6.13 1.37 -7.00
CA SER A 74 -5.63 2.34 -6.02
C SER A 74 -4.33 1.89 -5.39
N ILE A 75 -4.23 0.63 -4.94
CA ILE A 75 -2.98 0.12 -4.37
C ILE A 75 -1.89 0.07 -5.44
N CYS A 76 -2.20 -0.35 -6.67
CA CYS A 76 -1.24 -0.30 -7.78
C CYS A 76 -0.73 1.13 -8.04
N ALA A 77 -1.62 2.13 -7.97
CA ALA A 77 -1.23 3.53 -8.14
C ALA A 77 -0.34 4.00 -7.00
N LEU A 78 -0.71 3.71 -5.74
CA LEU A 78 0.10 4.02 -4.56
C LEU A 78 1.49 3.37 -4.65
N ASP A 79 1.55 2.08 -4.99
CA ASP A 79 2.79 1.32 -5.17
C ASP A 79 3.71 1.96 -6.21
N SER A 80 3.15 2.38 -7.35
CA SER A 80 3.91 3.08 -8.40
C SER A 80 4.42 4.46 -7.97
N ILE A 81 3.79 5.10 -6.99
CA ILE A 81 4.17 6.43 -6.51
C ILE A 81 5.21 6.31 -5.39
N VAL A 82 5.07 5.34 -4.49
CA VAL A 82 6.02 5.09 -3.40
C VAL A 82 7.44 4.94 -3.93
N ILE A 83 7.64 4.33 -5.10
CA ILE A 83 8.97 4.15 -5.69
C ILE A 83 9.63 5.43 -6.24
N ILE A 84 8.88 6.52 -6.47
CA ILE A 84 9.39 7.78 -7.05
C ILE A 84 9.42 8.96 -6.07
N VAL A 85 8.91 8.78 -4.85
CA VAL A 85 8.84 9.83 -3.83
C VAL A 85 9.85 9.59 -2.70
N GLU A 86 10.20 10.67 -2.01
CA GLU A 86 11.10 10.63 -0.86
C GLU A 86 10.36 10.17 0.41
N LYS A 87 11.13 9.72 1.42
CA LYS A 87 10.62 9.20 2.69
C LYS A 87 9.67 10.19 3.37
N GLU A 88 10.05 11.46 3.41
CA GLU A 88 9.33 12.57 4.02
C GLU A 88 7.96 12.79 3.36
N PHE A 89 7.85 12.48 2.07
CA PHE A 89 6.56 12.52 1.39
C PHE A 89 5.60 11.50 2.01
N ILE A 90 6.05 10.25 2.20
CA ILE A 90 5.25 9.15 2.72
C ILE A 90 4.92 9.34 4.20
N GLU A 91 5.87 9.80 5.01
CA GLU A 91 5.65 10.07 6.43
C GLU A 91 4.46 10.99 6.70
N ARG A 92 4.24 12.01 5.85
CA ARG A 92 3.09 12.93 5.96
C ARG A 92 1.73 12.24 5.80
N PHE A 93 1.66 11.16 5.05
CA PHE A 93 0.43 10.42 4.80
C PHE A 93 0.36 9.09 5.54
N LEU A 94 1.41 8.73 6.27
CA LEU A 94 1.65 7.37 6.72
C LEU A 94 0.47 6.78 7.51
N SER A 95 0.03 7.47 8.57
CA SER A 95 -1.08 6.99 9.41
C SER A 95 -2.36 6.76 8.62
N ASN A 96 -2.67 7.66 7.68
CA ASN A 96 -3.86 7.56 6.83
C ASN A 96 -3.73 6.41 5.82
N LEU A 97 -2.55 6.25 5.22
CA LEU A 97 -2.26 5.14 4.32
C LEU A 97 -2.41 3.80 5.02
N LEU A 98 -1.77 3.60 6.18
CA LEU A 98 -1.81 2.33 6.91
C LEU A 98 -3.23 1.99 7.39
N LEU A 99 -3.97 2.98 7.88
CA LEU A 99 -5.37 2.81 8.28
C LEU A 99 -6.24 2.26 7.14
N LYS A 100 -6.08 2.81 5.92
CA LYS A 100 -6.86 2.39 4.75
C LYS A 100 -6.33 1.12 4.09
N LEU A 101 -5.04 0.84 4.23
CA LEU A 101 -4.42 -0.36 3.67
C LEU A 101 -4.80 -1.61 4.45
N ARG A 102 -4.94 -1.52 5.78
CA ARG A 102 -5.21 -2.65 6.68
C ARG A 102 -6.39 -3.54 6.26
N PRO A 103 -7.59 -3.00 5.93
CA PRO A 103 -8.71 -3.84 5.47
C PRO A 103 -8.44 -4.61 4.18
N CYS A 104 -7.45 -4.20 3.37
CA CYS A 104 -7.15 -4.84 2.09
C CYS A 104 -6.43 -6.18 2.24
N PHE A 105 -5.82 -6.46 3.40
CA PHE A 105 -5.21 -7.76 3.69
C PHE A 105 -6.24 -8.89 3.81
N GLU A 106 -7.46 -8.59 4.21
CA GLU A 106 -8.49 -9.61 4.53
C GLU A 106 -9.58 -9.71 3.45
N LYS A 107 -9.35 -9.13 2.26
CA LYS A 107 -10.32 -9.15 1.17
C LYS A 107 -10.33 -10.50 0.47
N GLU A 108 -11.49 -10.94 -0.01
CA GLU A 108 -11.62 -12.21 -0.77
C GLU A 108 -10.80 -12.22 -2.05
N ASN A 109 -10.59 -11.04 -2.66
CA ASN A 109 -9.82 -10.89 -3.89
C ASN A 109 -8.30 -11.10 -3.63
N PRO A 110 -7.69 -12.22 -4.08
CA PRO A 110 -6.28 -12.50 -3.81
C PRO A 110 -5.34 -11.50 -4.48
N CYS A 111 -5.71 -10.97 -5.65
CA CYS A 111 -4.92 -9.93 -6.31
C CYS A 111 -4.82 -8.68 -5.43
N LEU A 112 -5.91 -8.30 -4.75
CA LEU A 112 -5.92 -7.15 -3.85
C LEU A 112 -5.06 -7.40 -2.62
N ARG A 113 -5.19 -8.58 -1.99
CA ARG A 113 -4.32 -8.98 -0.86
C ARG A 113 -2.84 -8.91 -1.25
N ALA A 114 -2.49 -9.50 -2.40
CA ALA A 114 -1.12 -9.53 -2.90
C ALA A 114 -0.55 -8.12 -3.11
N VAL A 115 -1.25 -7.24 -3.82
CA VAL A 115 -0.74 -5.87 -4.03
C VAL A 115 -0.68 -5.08 -2.72
N ALA A 116 -1.59 -5.34 -1.76
CA ALA A 116 -1.57 -4.72 -0.45
C ALA A 116 -0.32 -5.12 0.36
N PHE A 117 -0.02 -6.42 0.45
CA PHE A 117 1.20 -6.90 1.12
C PHE A 117 2.47 -6.41 0.43
N SER A 118 2.49 -6.35 -0.91
CA SER A 118 3.61 -5.77 -1.67
C SER A 118 3.86 -4.33 -1.24
N LEU A 119 2.80 -3.50 -1.22
CA LEU A 119 2.90 -2.10 -0.82
C LEU A 119 3.38 -1.98 0.64
N PHE A 120 2.82 -2.77 1.56
CA PHE A 120 3.22 -2.75 2.97
C PHE A 120 4.69 -3.13 3.16
N GLY A 121 5.18 -4.16 2.47
CA GLY A 121 6.59 -4.55 2.50
C GLY A 121 7.52 -3.44 1.96
N LYS A 122 7.15 -2.78 0.87
CA LYS A 122 7.92 -1.64 0.33
C LYS A 122 7.93 -0.44 1.27
N LEU A 123 6.80 -0.15 1.93
CA LEU A 123 6.77 0.84 3.00
C LEU A 123 7.76 0.46 4.11
N GLY A 124 7.79 -0.80 4.56
CA GLY A 124 8.77 -1.27 5.55
C GLY A 124 10.22 -1.00 5.15
N SER A 125 10.55 -1.16 3.87
CA SER A 125 11.89 -0.85 3.35
C SER A 125 12.25 0.64 3.40
N MET A 126 11.26 1.53 3.35
CA MET A 126 11.45 2.98 3.26
C MET A 126 11.33 3.69 4.63
N ILE A 127 10.42 3.21 5.48
CA ILE A 127 10.00 3.86 6.74
C ILE A 127 9.90 2.86 7.91
N GLY A 128 10.59 1.73 7.83
CA GLY A 128 10.54 0.68 8.86
C GLY A 128 11.01 1.15 10.25
N ASP A 129 11.84 2.20 10.30
CA ASP A 129 12.29 2.85 11.53
C ASP A 129 11.25 3.77 12.18
N SER A 130 10.14 4.07 11.50
CA SER A 130 9.05 4.89 12.04
C SER A 130 8.27 4.14 13.11
N GLU A 131 8.14 4.72 14.30
CA GLU A 131 7.32 4.15 15.40
C GLU A 131 5.86 3.90 14.97
N ILE A 132 5.31 4.75 14.09
CA ILE A 132 3.96 4.58 13.53
C ILE A 132 3.90 3.30 12.69
N PHE A 133 4.93 3.05 11.87
CA PHE A 133 5.01 1.86 11.04
C PHE A 133 5.22 0.60 11.89
N LYS A 134 6.12 0.64 12.87
CA LYS A 134 6.36 -0.47 13.82
C LYS A 134 5.09 -0.87 14.56
N GLN A 135 4.35 0.11 15.08
CA GLN A 135 3.05 -0.13 15.70
C GLN A 135 2.08 -0.82 14.74
N ASN A 136 2.07 -0.43 13.46
CA ASN A 136 1.24 -1.08 12.45
C ASN A 136 1.70 -2.50 12.10
N ILE A 137 2.99 -2.82 12.17
CA ILE A 137 3.46 -4.20 12.06
C ILE A 137 2.82 -5.03 13.18
N HIS A 138 2.90 -4.56 14.43
CA HIS A 138 2.31 -5.27 15.57
C HIS A 138 0.79 -5.45 15.44
N GLU A 139 0.09 -4.42 14.97
CA GLU A 139 -1.38 -4.49 14.78
C GLU A 139 -1.81 -5.45 13.67
N ASN A 140 -0.92 -5.76 12.73
CA ASN A 140 -1.20 -6.62 11.58
C ASN A 140 -0.44 -7.94 11.62
N ILE A 141 0.33 -8.23 12.67
CA ILE A 141 1.19 -9.41 12.71
C ILE A 141 0.42 -10.72 12.57
N VAL A 142 -0.78 -10.81 13.15
CA VAL A 142 -1.65 -11.98 13.01
C VAL A 142 -2.09 -12.16 11.56
N SER A 143 -2.47 -11.07 10.88
CA SER A 143 -2.84 -11.09 9.47
C SER A 143 -1.67 -11.54 8.61
N ILE A 144 -0.48 -10.96 8.82
CA ILE A 144 0.74 -11.32 8.09
C ILE A 144 1.06 -12.82 8.29
N LEU A 145 1.09 -13.31 9.53
CA LEU A 145 1.40 -14.71 9.82
C LEU A 145 0.37 -15.68 9.21
N LEU A 146 -0.91 -15.32 9.19
CA LEU A 146 -1.96 -16.13 8.56
C LEU A 146 -1.76 -16.22 7.04
N HIS A 147 -1.41 -15.10 6.40
CA HIS A 147 -1.25 -15.01 4.95
C HIS A 147 0.10 -15.55 4.42
N LEU A 148 1.07 -15.85 5.29
CA LEU A 148 2.22 -16.69 4.93
C LEU A 148 1.79 -18.10 4.47
N ASN A 149 0.61 -18.55 4.88
CA ASN A 149 -0.01 -19.79 4.44
C ASN A 149 -1.39 -19.53 3.79
N ASP A 150 -1.50 -18.46 3.00
CA ASP A 150 -2.70 -18.14 2.21
C ASP A 150 -3.11 -19.32 1.30
N GLU A 151 -4.31 -19.32 0.75
CA GLU A 151 -4.71 -20.32 -0.26
C GLU A 151 -4.09 -20.04 -1.64
N ASP A 152 -3.82 -18.77 -1.94
CA ASP A 152 -3.24 -18.29 -3.18
C ASP A 152 -1.72 -18.18 -3.09
N ASP A 153 -1.02 -18.83 -4.04
CA ASP A 153 0.44 -18.90 -4.03
C ASP A 153 1.13 -17.55 -4.27
N LEU A 154 0.51 -16.62 -5.00
CA LEU A 154 1.05 -15.27 -5.17
C LEU A 154 0.95 -14.49 -3.86
N VAL A 155 -0.15 -14.63 -3.12
CA VAL A 155 -0.30 -13.97 -1.82
C VAL A 155 0.75 -14.50 -0.84
N LYS A 156 0.98 -15.82 -0.77
CA LYS A 156 2.07 -16.39 0.05
C LYS A 156 3.42 -15.77 -0.28
N LEU A 157 3.80 -15.80 -1.56
CA LEU A 157 5.09 -15.28 -2.03
C LEU A 157 5.29 -13.81 -1.64
N VAL A 158 4.26 -12.98 -1.83
CA VAL A 158 4.34 -11.55 -1.53
C VAL A 158 4.28 -11.29 -0.02
N CYS A 159 3.56 -12.13 0.73
CA CYS A 159 3.52 -12.06 2.18
C CYS A 159 4.88 -12.45 2.80
N GLU A 160 5.57 -13.46 2.25
CA GLU A 160 6.94 -13.82 2.63
C GLU A 160 7.90 -12.65 2.37
N PHE A 161 7.81 -12.01 1.20
CA PHE A 161 8.57 -10.79 0.92
C PHE A 161 8.26 -9.69 1.94
N CYS A 162 6.99 -9.43 2.21
CA CYS A 162 6.54 -8.44 3.20
C CYS A 162 7.12 -8.73 4.60
N TRP A 163 7.12 -10.00 5.01
CA TRP A 163 7.69 -10.44 6.28
C TRP A 163 9.18 -10.12 6.38
N VAL A 164 9.96 -10.44 5.34
CA VAL A 164 11.40 -10.17 5.30
C VAL A 164 11.69 -8.67 5.32
N MET A 165 10.95 -7.87 4.54
CA MET A 165 11.16 -6.41 4.49
C MET A 165 10.78 -5.69 5.79
N THR A 166 10.03 -6.36 6.67
CA THR A 166 9.64 -5.85 8.00
C THR A 166 10.43 -6.53 9.14
N GLU A 167 11.37 -7.44 8.82
CA GLU A 167 11.98 -8.38 9.76
C GLU A 167 12.86 -7.75 10.85
N HIS A 168 13.53 -6.63 10.56
CA HIS A 168 14.37 -5.93 11.55
C HIS A 168 13.60 -5.55 12.83
N GLU A 169 12.27 -5.41 12.75
CA GLU A 169 11.39 -5.10 13.88
C GLU A 169 10.63 -6.35 14.39
N ASN A 170 10.41 -7.36 13.55
CA ASN A 170 9.71 -8.59 13.91
C ASN A 170 10.52 -9.49 14.88
N GLN A 171 11.85 -9.50 14.77
CA GLN A 171 12.71 -10.32 15.64
C GLN A 171 12.65 -9.85 17.11
N VAL A 172 12.50 -8.55 17.35
CA VAL A 172 12.34 -7.99 18.70
C VAL A 172 10.99 -8.42 19.30
N PHE A 173 9.93 -8.39 18.51
CA PHE A 173 8.59 -8.73 18.98
C PHE A 173 8.41 -10.22 19.25
N ILE A 174 8.83 -11.11 18.34
CA ILE A 174 8.76 -12.56 18.55
C ILE A 174 9.65 -12.96 19.73
N GLY A 175 10.85 -12.37 19.84
CA GLY A 175 11.72 -12.58 20.99
C GLY A 175 11.05 -12.24 22.32
N ASN A 176 10.37 -11.09 22.39
CA ASN A 176 9.72 -10.62 23.62
C ASN A 176 8.39 -11.36 23.92
N THR A 177 7.52 -11.61 22.92
CA THR A 177 6.25 -12.33 23.14
C THR A 177 6.44 -13.81 23.48
N PHE A 178 7.42 -14.51 22.89
CA PHE A 178 7.77 -15.87 23.34
C PHE A 178 8.38 -15.90 24.73
N PHE A 179 9.07 -14.83 25.15
CA PHE A 179 9.62 -14.71 26.50
C PHE A 179 8.53 -14.45 27.55
N ASP A 180 7.59 -13.55 27.24
CA ASP A 180 6.45 -13.23 28.11
C ASP A 180 5.49 -14.42 28.25
N MET A 181 5.18 -15.14 27.17
CA MET A 181 4.37 -16.36 27.23
C MET A 181 5.03 -17.49 28.05
N LYS A 182 6.38 -17.55 28.09
CA LYS A 182 7.08 -18.51 28.97
C LYS A 182 6.97 -18.12 30.44
N GLN A 183 7.05 -16.84 30.78
CA GLN A 183 6.94 -16.38 32.17
C GLN A 183 5.55 -16.56 32.76
N ASP A 184 4.49 -16.46 31.94
CA ASP A 184 3.12 -16.72 32.38
C ASP A 184 2.77 -18.22 32.48
N SER A 185 3.56 -19.10 31.86
CA SER A 185 3.41 -20.56 31.98
C SER A 185 4.14 -21.18 33.19
N GLU A 186 4.99 -20.40 33.87
CA GLU A 186 5.76 -20.82 35.06
C GLU A 186 5.17 -20.27 36.38
N LYS A 187 3.95 -19.71 36.35
CA LYS A 187 3.16 -19.31 37.52
C LYS A 187 1.89 -20.15 37.66
#